data_AF-A0A803RBJ4-F1
#
_entry.id   AF-A0A803RBJ4-F1
#
_cell.length_a   1.000
_cell.length_b   1.000
_cell.length_c   1.000
_cell.angle_alpha   90.00
_cell.angle_beta   90.00
_cell.angle_gamma   90.00
#
_symmetry.space_group_name_H-M   'P 1'
#
loop_
_entity.id
_entity.type
_entity.pdbx_description
1 polymer ?
#
loop_
_entity_poly.entity_id
_entity_poly.type
_entity_poly.pdbx_seq_one_letter_code
_entity_poly.pdbx_strand_id
1 'polypeptide(L)'
;MTLASPEKVVLGPIAFGHFWILGVFPAVPFLPIGRTAGSLLGDMLMIIFRVITPSQAYAAIDLSVIGLLFGTMVVSIYVERANAFKYLDILFSWKSRGQRLVMQNLQFSLL
;
A
#
# COMPACT_ATOMS: atom_id res chain seq x y z
N MET A 1 2.14 28.71 -24.39
CA MET A 1 2.81 27.53 -23.80
C MET A 1 4.11 28.00 -23.17
N THR A 2 4.08 28.40 -21.89
CA THR A 2 5.28 28.83 -21.15
C THR A 2 6.07 27.61 -20.76
N LEU A 3 7.21 27.38 -21.42
CA LEU A 3 8.12 26.28 -21.11
C LEU A 3 8.57 26.42 -19.66
N ALA A 4 8.31 25.39 -18.84
CA ALA A 4 8.76 25.35 -17.47
C ALA A 4 10.29 25.50 -17.41
N SER A 5 10.77 26.24 -16.42
CA SER A 5 12.19 26.55 -16.26
C SER A 5 13.06 25.29 -16.38
N PRO A 6 14.12 25.30 -17.20
CA PRO A 6 14.90 24.09 -17.55
C PRO A 6 15.44 23.34 -16.33
N GLU A 7 15.68 24.02 -15.20
CA GLU A 7 16.07 23.36 -13.96
C GLU A 7 15.03 22.34 -13.46
N LYS A 8 13.72 22.61 -13.58
CA LYS A 8 12.67 21.72 -13.07
C LYS A 8 12.50 20.47 -13.92
N VAL A 9 12.72 20.60 -15.23
CA VAL A 9 12.58 19.52 -16.20
C VAL A 9 13.73 18.52 -16.10
N VAL A 10 14.93 18.97 -15.71
CA VAL A 10 16.11 18.10 -15.53
C VAL A 10 16.15 17.48 -14.13
N LEU A 11 15.77 18.23 -13.09
CA LEU A 11 15.80 17.72 -11.72
C LEU A 11 14.71 16.69 -11.41
N GLY A 12 13.54 16.80 -12.05
CA GLY A 12 12.42 15.86 -11.87
C GLY A 12 12.77 14.40 -12.20
N PRO A 13 13.32 14.10 -13.40
CA PRO A 13 13.74 12.75 -13.77
C PRO A 13 14.85 12.17 -12.89
N ILE A 14 15.78 13.02 -12.41
CA ILE A 14 16.88 12.60 -11.54
C ILE A 14 16.35 12.18 -10.16
N ALA A 15 15.43 12.98 -9.60
CA ALA A 15 14.77 12.67 -8.35
C ALA A 15 13.87 11.42 -8.48
N PHE A 16 13.17 11.28 -9.60
CA PHE A 16 12.40 10.07 -9.92
C PHE A 16 13.29 8.83 -10.04
N GLY A 17 14.46 8.95 -10.67
CA GLY A 17 15.44 7.85 -10.76
C GLY A 17 15.94 7.38 -9.40
N HIS A 18 16.25 8.31 -8.49
CA HIS A 18 16.63 7.96 -7.12
C HIS A 18 15.50 7.30 -6.35
N PHE A 19 14.30 7.86 -6.42
CA PHE A 19 13.10 7.27 -5.82
C PHE A 19 12.85 5.85 -6.36
N TRP A 20 13.00 5.66 -7.67
CA TRP A 20 12.78 4.37 -8.32
C TRP A 20 13.80 3.33 -7.84
N ILE A 21 15.10 3.68 -7.78
CA ILE A 21 16.15 2.76 -7.31
C ILE A 21 15.95 2.39 -5.83
N LEU A 22 15.65 3.37 -4.96
CA LEU A 22 15.42 3.13 -3.53
C LEU A 22 14.11 2.37 -3.26
N GLY A 23 13.06 2.59 -4.06
CA GLY A 23 11.77 1.92 -3.93
C GLY A 23 11.76 0.50 -4.49
N VAL A 24 12.49 0.25 -5.58
CA VAL A 24 12.60 -1.06 -6.23
C VAL A 24 13.59 -1.99 -5.52
N PHE A 25 14.67 -1.45 -4.95
CA PHE A 25 15.65 -2.21 -4.17
C PHE A 25 15.59 -1.85 -2.67
N PRO A 26 14.66 -2.43 -1.90
CA PRO A 26 14.46 -2.14 -0.48
C PRO A 26 15.57 -2.67 0.45
N ALA A 27 16.76 -3.02 -0.06
CA ALA A 27 17.78 -3.73 0.72
C ALA A 27 19.18 -3.12 0.50
N VAL A 28 19.46 -2.01 1.18
CA VAL A 28 20.82 -1.77 1.67
C VAL A 28 20.94 -2.52 3.01
N PRO A 29 21.76 -3.59 3.09
CA PRO A 29 21.79 -4.51 4.23
C PRO A 29 22.25 -3.88 5.56
N PHE A 30 22.66 -2.60 5.56
CA PHE A 30 23.17 -1.91 6.74
C PHE A 30 22.10 -1.19 7.56
N LEU A 31 20.88 -1.03 7.04
CA LEU A 31 19.77 -0.46 7.80
C LEU A 31 18.44 -1.06 7.30
N PRO A 32 17.75 -1.92 8.08
CA PRO A 32 16.43 -2.47 7.71
C PRO A 32 15.36 -1.39 7.77
N ILE A 33 15.44 -0.46 6.83
CA ILE A 33 14.47 0.57 6.54
C ILE A 33 13.31 -0.14 5.84
N GLY A 34 12.20 -0.34 6.54
CA GLY A 34 10.97 -0.85 5.93
C GLY A 34 10.49 0.04 4.78
N ARG A 35 9.54 -0.46 3.96
CA ARG A 35 8.99 0.24 2.78
C ARG A 35 8.59 1.71 3.05
N THR A 36 8.15 1.99 4.27
CA THR A 36 7.78 3.33 4.75
C THR A 36 8.97 4.30 4.78
N ALA A 37 10.11 3.86 5.30
CA ALA A 37 11.26 4.72 5.47
C ALA A 37 12.04 4.92 4.14
N GLY A 38 11.91 3.99 3.19
CA GLY A 38 12.34 4.20 1.79
C GLY A 38 11.54 5.31 1.08
N SER A 39 10.22 5.33 1.29
CA SER A 39 9.37 6.42 0.79
C SER A 39 9.72 7.77 1.42
N LEU A 40 9.96 7.81 2.74
CA LEU A 40 10.36 9.03 3.43
C LEU A 40 11.73 9.54 2.97
N LEU A 41 12.72 8.66 2.80
CA LEU A 41 14.03 9.04 2.28
C LEU A 41 13.94 9.60 0.85
N GLY A 42 13.12 9.01 -0.01
CA GLY A 42 12.88 9.54 -1.36
C GLY A 42 12.29 10.94 -1.35
N ASP A 43 11.30 11.18 -0.48
CA ASP A 43 10.65 12.48 -0.33
C ASP A 43 11.62 13.55 0.25
N MET A 44 12.41 13.17 1.27
CA MET A 44 13.47 14.05 1.81
C MET A 44 14.52 14.41 0.75
N LEU A 45 14.86 13.48 -0.14
CA LEU A 45 15.80 13.72 -1.22
C LEU A 45 15.25 14.74 -2.24
N MET A 46 13.95 14.67 -2.57
CA MET A 46 13.27 15.66 -3.41
C MET A 46 13.30 17.08 -2.82
N ILE A 47 13.22 17.19 -1.49
CA ILE A 47 13.31 18.46 -0.76
C ILE A 47 14.77 18.99 -0.76
N ILE A 48 15.76 18.12 -0.49
CA ILE A 48 17.19 18.50 -0.48
C ILE A 48 17.64 19.00 -1.86
N PHE A 49 17.20 18.35 -2.93
CA PHE A 49 17.48 18.79 -4.31
C PHE A 49 16.62 20.00 -4.77
N ARG A 50 15.81 20.60 -3.88
CA ARG A 50 14.93 21.77 -4.14
C ARG A 50 13.95 21.57 -5.31
N VAL A 51 13.57 20.33 -5.62
CA VAL A 51 12.54 20.04 -6.65
C VAL A 51 11.18 20.56 -6.19
N ILE A 52 10.89 20.37 -4.90
CA ILE A 52 9.67 20.80 -4.22
C ILE A 52 10.07 21.54 -2.94
N THR A 53 9.35 22.61 -2.59
CA THR A 53 9.58 23.36 -1.34
C THR A 53 8.99 22.60 -0.14
N PRO A 54 9.59 22.70 1.07
CA PRO A 54 9.09 22.00 2.24
C PRO A 54 7.62 22.30 2.53
N SER A 55 7.20 23.57 2.39
CA SER A 55 5.81 24.00 2.59
C SER A 55 4.83 23.30 1.64
N GLN A 56 5.26 23.02 0.41
CA GLN A 56 4.42 22.35 -0.59
C GLN A 56 4.37 20.84 -0.36
N ALA A 57 5.46 20.24 0.13
CA ALA A 57 5.47 18.84 0.57
C ALA A 57 4.54 18.63 1.78
N TYR A 58 4.61 19.49 2.80
CA TYR A 58 3.69 19.43 3.94
C TYR A 58 2.22 19.65 3.56
N ALA A 59 1.94 20.51 2.58
CA ALA A 59 0.58 20.70 2.07
C ALA A 59 0.04 19.48 1.31
N ALA A 60 0.93 18.65 0.74
CA ALA A 60 0.55 17.39 0.08
C ALA A 60 0.31 16.24 1.07
N ILE A 61 0.75 16.38 2.33
CA ILE A 61 0.50 15.40 3.39
C ILE A 61 -0.94 15.60 3.90
N ASP A 62 -1.83 14.67 3.50
CA ASP A 62 -3.21 14.67 3.96
C ASP A 62 -3.36 13.93 5.30
N LEU A 63 -3.65 14.70 6.35
CA LEU A 63 -3.92 14.16 7.69
C LEU A 63 -5.13 13.20 7.70
N SER A 64 -6.08 13.38 6.80
CA SER A 64 -7.24 12.51 6.66
C SER A 64 -6.84 11.14 6.13
N VAL A 65 -5.88 11.06 5.20
CA VAL A 65 -5.36 9.79 4.68
C VAL A 65 -4.59 9.04 5.76
N ILE A 66 -3.76 9.75 6.54
CA ILE A 66 -3.05 9.17 7.68
C ILE A 66 -4.05 8.66 8.73
N GLY A 67 -5.05 9.47 9.07
CA GLY A 67 -6.11 9.10 10.00
C GLY A 67 -6.96 7.92 9.50
N LEU A 68 -7.25 7.85 8.20
CA LEU A 68 -7.99 6.77 7.57
C LEU A 68 -7.21 5.46 7.62
N LEU A 69 -5.93 5.47 7.22
CA LEU A 69 -5.06 4.29 7.24
C LEU A 69 -4.82 3.80 8.68
N PHE A 70 -4.63 4.71 9.63
CA PHE A 70 -4.55 4.35 11.04
C PHE A 70 -5.88 3.76 11.54
N GLY A 71 -7.00 4.37 11.15
CA GLY A 71 -8.33 3.91 11.48
C GLY A 71 -8.58 2.47 11.00
N THR A 72 -8.19 2.13 9.77
CA THR A 72 -8.35 0.77 9.25
C THR A 72 -7.49 -0.25 10.01
N MET A 73 -6.30 0.12 10.46
CA MET A 73 -5.50 -0.72 11.34
C MET A 73 -6.19 -0.97 12.69
N VAL A 74 -6.73 0.08 13.33
CA VAL A 74 -7.43 -0.05 14.62
C VAL A 74 -8.71 -0.88 14.47
N VAL A 75 -9.50 -0.64 13.42
CA VAL A 75 -10.70 -1.41 13.11
C VAL A 75 -10.36 -2.88 12.86
N SER A 76 -9.26 -3.17 12.15
CA SER A 76 -8.78 -4.54 11.94
C SER A 76 -8.53 -5.28 13.25
N ILE A 77 -7.83 -4.66 14.21
CA ILE A 77 -7.55 -5.25 15.53
C ILE A 77 -8.86 -5.48 16.31
N TYR A 78 -9.81 -4.55 16.22
CA TYR A 78 -11.10 -4.70 16.89
C TYR A 78 -11.91 -5.88 16.33
N VAL A 79 -11.96 -6.02 14.99
CA VAL A 79 -12.64 -7.12 14.30
C VAL A 79 -11.96 -8.47 14.59
N GLU A 80 -10.63 -8.48 14.64
CA GLU A 80 -9.84 -9.66 15.02
C GLU A 80 -10.16 -10.11 16.45
N ARG A 81 -10.20 -9.18 17.41
CA ARG A 81 -10.57 -9.46 18.81
C ARG A 81 -12.01 -9.93 18.96
N ALA A 82 -12.92 -9.41 18.14
CA ALA A 82 -14.33 -9.82 18.13
C ALA A 82 -14.54 -11.25 17.59
N ASN A 83 -13.49 -11.96 17.14
CA ASN A 83 -13.60 -13.24 16.44
C ASN A 83 -14.62 -13.22 15.30
N ALA A 84 -14.86 -12.03 14.70
CA ALA A 84 -15.88 -11.86 13.67
C ALA A 84 -15.60 -12.75 12.44
N PHE A 85 -14.31 -13.02 12.18
CA PHE A 85 -13.86 -14.00 11.18
C PHE A 85 -14.39 -15.41 11.43
N LYS A 86 -14.47 -15.86 12.69
CA LYS A 86 -15.00 -17.20 13.02
C LYS A 86 -16.49 -17.33 12.67
N TYR A 87 -17.26 -16.27 12.86
CA TYR A 87 -18.68 -16.25 12.51
C TYR A 87 -18.90 -16.15 10.99
N LEU A 88 -18.07 -15.38 10.28
CA LEU A 88 -18.08 -15.33 8.82
C LEU A 88 -17.68 -16.68 8.20
N ASP A 89 -16.67 -17.37 8.73
CA ASP A 89 -16.28 -18.71 8.28
C ASP A 89 -17.40 -19.74 8.45
N ILE A 90 -18.14 -19.70 9.57
CA ILE A 90 -19.29 -20.59 9.79
C ILE A 90 -20.42 -20.27 8.79
N LEU A 91 -20.70 -18.99 8.55
CA LEU A 91 -21.73 -18.54 7.60
C LEU A 91 -21.38 -18.92 6.15
N PHE A 92 -20.13 -18.71 5.73
CA PHE A 92 -19.64 -19.11 4.40
C PHE A 92 -19.58 -20.64 4.25
N SER A 93 -19.17 -21.36 5.29
CA SER A 93 -19.14 -22.84 5.31
C SER A 93 -20.54 -23.45 5.15
N TRP A 94 -21.56 -22.81 5.73
CA TRP A 94 -22.96 -23.24 5.56
C TRP A 94 -23.46 -23.03 4.13
N LYS A 95 -23.10 -21.92 3.49
CA LYS A 95 -23.49 -21.64 2.09
C LYS A 95 -22.70 -22.48 1.07
N SER A 96 -21.45 -22.85 1.37
CA SER A 96 -20.58 -23.62 0.46
C SER A 96 -20.81 -25.14 0.49
N ARG A 97 -21.31 -25.70 1.61
CA ARG A 97 -21.56 -27.15 1.72
C ARG A 97 -22.62 -27.68 0.75
N GLY A 98 -23.52 -26.82 0.25
CA GLY A 98 -24.53 -27.20 -0.76
C GLY A 98 -23.94 -27.56 -2.13
N GLN A 99 -22.86 -26.89 -2.57
CA GLN A 99 -22.29 -27.15 -3.91
C GLN A 99 -21.38 -28.38 -3.97
N ARG A 100 -20.74 -28.73 -2.86
CA ARG A 100 -19.82 -29.88 -2.80
C ARG A 100 -20.55 -31.23 -2.83
N LEU A 101 -21.79 -31.28 -2.33
CA LEU A 101 -22.65 -32.47 -2.36
C LEU A 101 -23.31 -32.69 -3.74
N VAL A 102 -23.55 -31.63 -4.52
CA VAL A 102 -24.14 -31.74 -5.86
C VAL A 102 -23.09 -32.21 -6.88
N MET A 103 -21.85 -31.75 -6.79
CA MET A 103 -20.76 -32.18 -7.68
C MET A 103 -20.39 -33.67 -7.50
N GLN A 104 -20.45 -34.20 -6.27
CA GLN A 104 -20.13 -35.62 -6.01
C GLN A 104 -21.22 -36.58 -6.50
N ASN A 105 -22.50 -36.20 -6.42
CA ASN A 105 -23.60 -37.04 -6.92
C ASN A 105 -23.65 -37.11 -8.46
N LEU A 106 -23.21 -36.08 -9.16
CA LEU A 106 -23.12 -36.09 -10.63
C LEU A 106 -21.97 -36.96 -11.16
N GLN A 107 -20.86 -37.09 -10.42
CA GLN A 107 -19.79 -38.04 -10.79
C GLN A 107 -20.19 -39.51 -10.57
N PHE A 108 -20.99 -39.82 -9.54
CA PHE A 108 -21.43 -41.19 -9.27
C PHE A 108 -22.54 -41.69 -10.20
N SER A 109 -23.25 -40.81 -10.90
CA SER A 109 -24.30 -41.19 -11.86
C SER A 109 -23.79 -41.34 -13.31
N LEU A 110 -22.50 -41.05 -13.56
CA LEU A 110 -21.82 -41.20 -14.86
C LEU A 110 -20.79 -42.35 -14.89
N LEU A 111 -20.72 -43.14 -13.81
CA LEU A 111 -19.99 -44.41 -13.68
C LEU A 111 -20.99 -45.54 -13.42
#